data_AF-Q6PTQ1-F1
#
_entry.id   AF-Q6PTQ1-F1
#
_cell.length_a   1.000
_cell.length_b   1.000
_cell.length_c   1.000
_cell.angle_alpha   90.00
_cell.angle_beta   90.00
_cell.angle_gamma   90.00
#
_symmetry.space_group_name_H-M   'P 1'
#
loop_
_entity.id
_entity.type
_entity.pdbx_description
1 polymer ?
#
loop_
_entity_poly.entity_id
_entity_poly.type
_entity_poly.pdbx_seq_one_letter_code
_entity_poly.pdbx_strand_id
1 'polypeptide(L)'
;DESTGTMGKRLANINCENTDDNRRHYRQLLFTSPKEASDYISGVIMYDETFWQQADDGKRFTDHLKALNMIPGIKVDKGVVPLPGTFNNECTTQGLDDLNARCAKYKANGAQFAKWRCVLKISDLTPSPLAILENANVLARYAVCCQQNGLVPIVEPEVLPDGDHTLERAQYVTEKVLAATYQALNDHHVYLEGTLL
;
A
#
# COMPACT_ATOMS: atom_id res chain seq x y z
N ASP A 1 4.85 5.09 3.45
CA ASP A 1 5.19 3.66 3.24
C ASP A 1 6.08 3.42 2.01
N GLU A 2 6.85 4.42 1.62
CA GLU A 2 7.74 4.37 0.47
C GLU A 2 8.82 3.32 0.72
N SER A 3 8.99 2.42 -0.26
CA SER A 3 10.09 1.47 -0.29
C SER A 3 11.43 2.20 -0.31
N THR A 4 12.52 1.49 -0.01
CA THR A 4 13.88 2.02 -0.01
C THR A 4 14.24 2.76 -1.31
N GLY A 5 13.82 2.23 -2.46
CA GLY A 5 14.05 2.88 -3.76
C GLY A 5 13.24 4.16 -3.95
N THR A 6 11.95 4.15 -3.60
CA THR A 6 11.08 5.33 -3.70
C THR A 6 11.53 6.44 -2.74
N MET A 7 11.86 6.08 -1.49
CA MET A 7 12.38 7.03 -0.51
C MET A 7 13.74 7.61 -0.96
N GLY A 8 14.60 6.81 -1.58
CA GLY A 8 15.86 7.28 -2.16
C GLY A 8 15.67 8.39 -3.19
N LYS A 9 14.67 8.29 -4.07
CA LYS A 9 14.32 9.36 -5.02
C LYS A 9 13.87 10.64 -4.30
N ARG A 10 13.14 10.52 -3.18
CA ARG A 10 12.71 11.69 -2.37
C ARG A 10 13.89 12.36 -1.68
N LEU A 11 14.80 11.59 -1.08
CA LEU A 11 15.99 12.11 -0.41
C LEU A 11 16.97 12.78 -1.39
N ALA A 12 17.11 12.22 -2.60
CA ALA A 12 17.96 12.80 -3.65
C ALA A 12 17.51 14.23 -4.02
N ASN A 13 16.20 14.52 -4.02
CA ASN A 13 15.67 15.85 -4.33
C ASN A 13 16.10 16.93 -3.32
N ILE A 14 16.55 16.54 -2.13
CA ILE A 14 17.05 17.45 -1.09
C ILE A 14 18.54 17.23 -0.82
N ASN A 15 19.26 16.56 -1.73
CA ASN A 15 20.68 16.22 -1.60
C ASN A 15 21.02 15.43 -0.32
N CYS A 16 20.10 14.60 0.15
CA CYS A 16 20.30 13.73 1.31
C CYS A 16 20.63 12.29 0.85
N GLU A 17 21.63 11.67 1.46
CA GLU A 17 22.03 10.30 1.15
C GLU A 17 20.96 9.28 1.58
N ASN A 18 20.72 8.25 0.77
CA ASN A 18 19.74 7.20 1.05
C ASN A 18 20.27 6.10 1.99
N THR A 19 20.56 6.46 3.24
CA THR A 19 20.96 5.52 4.30
C THR A 19 19.75 5.09 5.14
N ASP A 20 19.85 3.94 5.83
CA ASP A 20 18.82 3.51 6.78
C ASP A 20 18.55 4.57 7.86
N ASP A 21 19.60 5.16 8.41
CA ASP A 21 19.48 6.19 9.46
C ASP A 21 18.84 7.49 8.94
N ASN A 22 19.17 7.94 7.72
CA ASN A 22 18.50 9.11 7.13
C ASN A 22 17.02 8.84 6.86
N ARG A 23 16.68 7.62 6.41
CA ARG A 23 15.28 7.19 6.27
C ARG A 23 14.57 7.15 7.62
N ARG A 24 15.21 6.62 8.66
CA ARG A 24 14.70 6.61 10.04
C ARG A 24 14.45 8.04 10.55
N HIS A 25 15.43 8.93 10.45
CA HIS A 25 15.31 10.34 10.84
C HIS A 25 14.16 11.05 10.11
N TYR A 26 14.03 10.83 8.80
CA TYR A 26 12.93 11.41 8.04
C TYR A 26 11.56 10.94 8.57
N ARG A 27 11.41 9.66 8.92
CA ARG A 27 10.15 9.15 9.47
C ARG A 27 9.94 9.57 10.93
N GLN A 28 11.00 9.66 11.72
CA GLN A 28 10.92 10.20 13.08
C GLN A 28 10.37 11.62 13.06
N LEU A 29 10.88 12.49 12.18
CA LEU A 29 10.40 13.85 12.01
C LEU A 29 8.87 13.91 11.83
N LEU A 30 8.29 12.96 11.08
CA LEU A 30 6.84 12.88 10.89
C LEU A 30 6.13 12.30 12.12
N PHE A 31 6.64 11.21 12.68
CA PHE A 31 5.92 10.42 13.70
C PHE A 31 6.06 10.95 15.13
N THR A 32 7.00 11.87 15.36
CA THR A 32 7.13 12.61 16.61
C THR A 32 6.59 14.03 16.49
N SER A 33 5.69 14.27 15.54
CA SER A 33 4.97 15.54 15.42
C SER A 33 4.17 15.86 16.69
N PRO A 34 3.82 17.14 16.93
CA PRO A 34 2.97 17.53 18.04
C PRO A 34 1.64 16.78 18.08
N LYS A 35 1.05 16.67 19.27
CA LYS A 35 -0.15 15.84 19.50
C LYS A 35 -1.33 16.24 18.61
N GLU A 36 -1.43 17.52 18.27
CA GLU A 36 -2.44 18.10 17.39
C GLU A 36 -2.46 17.42 16.01
N ALA A 37 -1.38 16.75 15.59
CA ALA A 37 -1.38 15.97 14.36
C ALA A 37 -2.44 14.85 14.36
N SER A 38 -2.80 14.30 15.52
CA SER A 38 -3.81 13.23 15.60
C SER A 38 -5.25 13.71 15.42
N ASP A 39 -5.49 15.02 15.41
CA ASP A 39 -6.78 15.58 15.01
C ASP A 39 -7.03 15.40 13.50
N TYR A 40 -5.96 15.17 12.72
CA TYR A 40 -6.00 15.09 11.25
C TYR A 40 -5.55 13.75 10.69
N ILE A 41 -4.75 12.99 11.46
CA ILE A 41 -4.18 11.71 11.02
C ILE A 41 -4.71 10.59 11.93
N SER A 42 -5.60 9.77 11.39
CA SER A 42 -6.16 8.60 12.09
C SER A 42 -5.23 7.39 12.06
N GLY A 43 -4.40 7.25 11.02
CA GLY A 43 -3.51 6.11 10.87
C GLY A 43 -2.37 6.39 9.90
N VAL A 44 -1.29 5.61 10.05
CA VAL A 44 -0.06 5.81 9.29
C VAL A 44 0.40 4.50 8.68
N ILE A 45 0.58 4.48 7.36
CA ILE A 45 1.09 3.32 6.63
C ILE A 45 2.62 3.37 6.62
N MET A 46 3.24 2.35 7.19
CA MET A 46 4.70 2.20 7.22
C MET A 46 5.19 1.20 6.16
N TYR A 47 6.46 1.35 5.77
CA TYR A 47 7.20 0.31 5.06
C TYR A 47 7.79 -0.69 6.08
N ASP A 48 8.14 -1.90 5.64
CA ASP A 48 8.66 -2.96 6.53
C ASP A 48 9.83 -2.48 7.38
N GLU A 49 10.83 -1.84 6.77
CA GLU A 49 11.98 -1.26 7.48
C GLU A 49 11.54 -0.33 8.62
N THR A 50 10.68 0.64 8.32
CA THR A 50 10.18 1.63 9.29
C THR A 50 9.35 1.00 10.41
N PHE A 51 8.60 -0.06 10.12
CA PHE A 51 7.79 -0.75 11.13
C PHE A 51 8.62 -1.35 12.27
N TRP A 52 9.90 -1.65 12.00
CA TRP A 52 10.85 -2.20 12.97
C TRP A 52 11.83 -1.17 13.53
N GLN A 53 11.83 0.06 13.01
CA GLN A 53 12.70 1.15 13.47
C GLN A 53 12.23 1.76 14.81
N GLN A 54 13.18 2.42 15.46
CA GLN A 54 12.99 3.15 16.71
C GLN A 54 13.35 4.63 16.51
N ALA A 55 12.73 5.49 17.31
CA ALA A 55 13.12 6.88 17.43
C ALA A 55 14.37 7.01 18.32
N ASP A 56 14.94 8.21 18.40
CA ASP A 56 16.13 8.52 19.21
C ASP A 56 15.90 8.25 20.72
N ASP A 57 14.65 8.25 21.19
CA ASP A 57 14.28 7.89 22.57
C ASP A 57 14.19 6.37 22.82
N GLY A 58 14.55 5.55 21.81
CA GLY A 58 14.54 4.09 21.87
C GLY A 58 13.16 3.45 21.74
N LYS A 59 12.08 4.24 21.60
CA LYS A 59 10.74 3.68 21.38
C LYS A 59 10.52 3.36 19.91
N ARG A 60 9.78 2.28 19.64
CA ARG A 60 9.36 1.95 18.27
C ARG A 60 8.42 3.01 17.73
N PHE A 61 8.48 3.25 16.42
CA PHE A 61 7.53 4.16 15.76
C PHE A 61 6.07 3.72 15.95
N THR A 62 5.79 2.41 15.98
CA THR A 62 4.47 1.88 16.29
C THR A 62 3.94 2.34 17.65
N ASP A 63 4.82 2.55 18.63
CA ASP A 63 4.43 2.91 19.99
C ASP A 63 4.26 4.42 20.14
N HIS A 64 5.08 5.21 19.42
CA HIS A 64 4.84 6.65 19.26
C HIS A 64 3.48 6.94 18.63
N LEU A 65 3.13 6.26 17.53
CA LEU A 65 1.84 6.43 16.86
C LEU A 65 0.67 6.09 17.80
N LYS A 66 0.74 4.97 18.53
CA LYS A 66 -0.29 4.59 19.50
C LYS A 66 -0.43 5.61 20.63
N ALA A 67 0.67 6.17 21.13
CA ALA A 67 0.63 7.20 22.17
C ALA A 67 -0.07 8.49 21.70
N LEU A 68 -0.05 8.75 20.39
CA LEU A 68 -0.78 9.84 19.73
C LEU A 68 -2.22 9.46 19.33
N ASN A 69 -2.69 8.25 19.66
CA ASN A 69 -3.98 7.70 19.21
C ASN A 69 -4.08 7.54 17.68
N MET A 70 -2.95 7.34 17.00
CA MET A 70 -2.87 7.00 15.59
C MET A 70 -2.73 5.49 15.41
N ILE A 71 -3.41 4.95 14.40
CA ILE A 71 -3.42 3.52 14.11
C ILE A 71 -2.17 3.17 13.28
N PRO A 72 -1.33 2.20 13.71
CA PRO A 72 -0.21 1.72 12.90
C PRO A 72 -0.69 0.82 11.76
N GLY A 73 -0.27 1.12 10.53
CA GLY A 73 -0.53 0.33 9.33
C GLY A 73 0.76 -0.11 8.64
N ILE A 74 0.67 -1.15 7.79
CA ILE A 74 1.83 -1.75 7.12
C ILE A 74 1.57 -2.00 5.63
N LYS A 75 2.47 -1.55 4.76
CA LYS A 75 2.49 -1.97 3.36
C LYS A 75 3.05 -3.38 3.24
N VAL A 76 2.30 -4.31 2.66
CA VAL A 76 2.69 -5.73 2.60
C VAL A 76 2.94 -6.27 1.19
N ASP A 77 2.62 -5.51 0.15
CA ASP A 77 3.04 -5.87 -1.20
C ASP A 77 4.56 -5.73 -1.39
N LYS A 78 5.14 -6.62 -2.20
CA LYS A 78 6.58 -6.67 -2.56
C LYS A 78 6.86 -5.98 -3.90
N GLY A 79 5.99 -5.04 -4.31
CA GLY A 79 6.14 -4.24 -5.52
C GLY A 79 5.53 -4.86 -6.77
N VAL A 80 5.53 -4.08 -7.85
CA VAL A 80 5.00 -4.49 -9.16
C VAL A 80 5.99 -5.36 -9.92
N VAL A 81 5.48 -6.30 -10.70
CA VAL A 81 6.23 -7.12 -11.64
C VAL A 81 5.61 -7.04 -13.03
N PRO A 82 6.40 -7.05 -14.11
CA PRO A 82 5.86 -7.02 -15.47
C PRO A 82 4.88 -8.17 -15.71
N LEU A 83 3.78 -7.89 -16.39
CA LEU A 83 2.81 -8.89 -16.83
C LEU A 83 3.22 -9.33 -18.25
N PRO A 84 3.79 -10.53 -18.45
CA PRO A 84 4.33 -10.93 -19.76
C PRO A 84 3.23 -11.07 -20.83
N GLY A 85 3.57 -10.77 -22.08
CA GLY A 85 2.63 -10.85 -23.21
C GLY A 85 1.65 -9.67 -23.30
N THR A 86 1.95 -8.60 -22.58
CA THR A 86 1.06 -7.45 -22.39
C THR A 86 1.71 -6.18 -22.95
N PHE A 87 0.92 -5.21 -23.42
CA PHE A 87 1.44 -3.98 -24.03
C PHE A 87 1.85 -2.96 -22.96
N ASN A 88 2.66 -1.95 -23.34
CA ASN A 88 2.99 -0.78 -22.50
C ASN A 88 3.48 -1.08 -21.06
N ASN A 89 4.12 -2.24 -20.86
CA ASN A 89 4.61 -2.66 -19.55
C ASN A 89 3.52 -2.60 -18.47
N GLU A 90 2.35 -3.20 -18.74
CA GLU A 90 1.41 -3.51 -17.68
C GLU A 90 2.05 -4.47 -16.67
N CYS A 91 1.51 -4.46 -15.45
CA CYS A 91 2.08 -5.18 -14.33
C CYS A 91 0.98 -5.79 -13.46
N THR A 92 1.37 -6.80 -12.69
CA THR A 92 0.67 -7.21 -11.46
C THR A 92 1.56 -6.89 -10.27
N THR A 93 1.10 -7.17 -9.06
CA THR A 93 1.85 -6.94 -7.83
C THR A 93 2.15 -8.27 -7.15
N GLN A 94 3.37 -8.44 -6.67
CA GLN A 94 3.82 -9.65 -5.98
C GLN A 94 3.81 -9.48 -4.45
N GLY A 95 3.92 -10.60 -3.73
CA GLY A 95 4.09 -10.60 -2.27
C GLY A 95 3.11 -11.45 -1.47
N LEU A 96 2.35 -12.31 -2.15
CA LEU A 96 1.38 -13.22 -1.52
C LEU A 96 2.06 -14.44 -0.89
N ASP A 97 3.18 -14.89 -1.46
CA ASP A 97 4.06 -15.85 -0.81
C ASP A 97 4.43 -15.32 0.57
N ASP A 98 4.41 -16.17 1.60
CA ASP A 98 4.64 -15.84 3.01
C ASP A 98 3.71 -14.80 3.67
N LEU A 99 2.71 -14.26 2.94
CA LEU A 99 1.88 -13.16 3.43
C LEU A 99 1.14 -13.50 4.74
N ASN A 100 0.59 -14.71 4.86
CA ASN A 100 -0.13 -15.12 6.07
C ASN A 100 0.75 -15.02 7.33
N ALA A 101 1.97 -15.56 7.26
CA ALA A 101 2.93 -15.50 8.37
C ALA A 101 3.37 -14.06 8.68
N ARG A 102 3.55 -13.23 7.64
CA ARG A 102 3.88 -11.80 7.82
C ARG A 102 2.74 -11.01 8.42
N CYS A 103 1.51 -11.19 7.98
CA CYS A 103 0.32 -10.54 8.55
C CYS A 103 0.19 -10.87 10.04
N ALA A 104 0.31 -12.15 10.42
CA ALA A 104 0.33 -12.56 11.83
C ALA A 104 1.44 -11.85 12.62
N LYS A 105 2.66 -11.79 12.06
CA LYS A 105 3.80 -11.10 12.68
C LYS A 105 3.53 -9.61 12.87
N TYR A 106 3.02 -8.91 11.86
CA TYR A 106 2.73 -7.47 11.94
C TYR A 106 1.59 -7.19 12.94
N LYS A 107 0.53 -8.01 12.94
CA LYS A 107 -0.57 -7.88 13.90
C LYS A 107 -0.10 -8.04 15.33
N ALA A 108 0.71 -9.07 15.61
CA ALA A 108 1.31 -9.30 16.93
C ALA A 108 2.22 -8.14 17.38
N ASN A 109 2.72 -7.34 16.44
CA ASN A 109 3.59 -6.19 16.68
C ASN A 109 2.87 -4.84 16.55
N GLY A 110 1.53 -4.83 16.51
CA GLY A 110 0.72 -3.63 16.68
C GLY A 110 0.11 -3.04 15.41
N ALA A 111 0.38 -3.60 14.22
CA ALA A 111 -0.35 -3.21 13.01
C ALA A 111 -1.83 -3.54 13.16
N GLN A 112 -2.71 -2.64 12.73
CA GLN A 112 -4.17 -2.89 12.72
C GLN A 112 -4.75 -2.94 11.30
N PHE A 113 -4.03 -2.41 10.33
CA PHE A 113 -4.41 -2.43 8.93
C PHE A 113 -3.19 -2.64 8.04
N ALA A 114 -3.44 -3.04 6.81
CA ALA A 114 -2.42 -3.25 5.80
C ALA A 114 -2.75 -2.48 4.53
N LYS A 115 -1.76 -2.33 3.65
CA LYS A 115 -1.94 -1.76 2.32
C LYS A 115 -1.32 -2.66 1.26
N TRP A 116 -2.00 -2.78 0.12
CA TRP A 116 -1.47 -3.42 -1.08
C TRP A 116 -1.79 -2.58 -2.31
N ARG A 117 -0.76 -2.23 -3.06
CA ARG A 117 -0.88 -1.40 -4.26
C ARG A 117 -0.79 -2.21 -5.54
N CYS A 118 -1.82 -2.11 -6.37
CA CYS A 118 -1.81 -2.50 -7.78
C CYS A 118 -1.75 -1.25 -8.66
N VAL A 119 -1.21 -1.40 -9.88
CA VAL A 119 -0.99 -0.28 -10.79
C VAL A 119 -1.51 -0.62 -12.16
N LEU A 120 -2.37 0.24 -12.68
CA LEU A 120 -2.93 0.15 -14.02
C LEU A 120 -2.62 1.44 -14.79
N LYS A 121 -2.35 1.32 -16.08
CA LYS A 121 -1.97 2.44 -16.95
C LYS A 121 -3.01 2.65 -18.03
N ILE A 122 -3.41 3.89 -18.26
CA ILE A 122 -4.30 4.23 -19.37
C ILE A 122 -3.49 4.45 -20.64
N SER A 123 -3.93 3.80 -21.72
CA SER A 123 -3.51 4.10 -23.09
C SER A 123 -4.64 3.74 -24.06
N ASP A 124 -4.34 3.78 -25.37
CA ASP A 124 -5.21 3.26 -26.42
C ASP A 124 -5.51 1.76 -26.27
N LEU A 125 -4.58 1.00 -25.66
CA LEU A 125 -4.65 -0.46 -25.53
C LEU A 125 -4.67 -0.96 -24.08
N THR A 126 -4.47 -0.08 -23.09
CA THR A 126 -4.40 -0.44 -21.65
C THR A 126 -5.38 0.42 -20.82
N PRO A 127 -5.89 -0.09 -19.69
CA PRO A 127 -5.60 -1.41 -19.13
C PRO A 127 -6.27 -2.55 -19.89
N SER A 128 -5.52 -3.62 -20.14
CA SER A 128 -6.05 -4.81 -20.82
C SER A 128 -6.99 -5.59 -19.89
N PRO A 129 -7.91 -6.41 -20.43
CA PRO A 129 -8.74 -7.30 -19.62
C PRO A 129 -7.91 -8.23 -18.73
N LEU A 130 -6.73 -8.66 -19.20
CA LEU A 130 -5.80 -9.48 -18.42
C LEU A 130 -5.26 -8.71 -17.20
N ALA A 131 -4.80 -7.48 -17.38
CA ALA A 131 -4.27 -6.68 -16.27
C ALA A 131 -5.35 -6.33 -15.24
N ILE A 132 -6.59 -6.02 -15.68
CA ILE A 132 -7.72 -5.77 -14.78
C ILE A 132 -8.03 -7.03 -13.96
N LEU A 133 -8.18 -8.18 -14.62
CA LEU A 133 -8.51 -9.45 -13.96
C LEU A 133 -7.44 -9.86 -12.94
N GLU A 134 -6.18 -9.84 -13.36
CA GLU A 134 -5.05 -10.29 -12.52
C GLU A 134 -4.87 -9.38 -11.29
N ASN A 135 -4.93 -8.05 -11.46
CA ASN A 135 -4.79 -7.13 -10.33
C ASN A 135 -6.01 -7.19 -9.39
N ALA A 136 -7.23 -7.34 -9.90
CA ALA A 136 -8.41 -7.54 -9.06
C ALA A 136 -8.31 -8.83 -8.23
N ASN A 137 -7.88 -9.93 -8.86
CA ASN A 137 -7.73 -11.22 -8.20
C ASN A 137 -6.61 -11.21 -7.13
N VAL A 138 -5.46 -10.59 -7.41
CA VAL A 138 -4.36 -10.51 -6.42
C VAL A 138 -4.74 -9.65 -5.22
N LEU A 139 -5.47 -8.55 -5.43
CA LEU A 139 -6.01 -7.70 -4.36
C LEU A 139 -6.98 -8.48 -3.47
N ALA A 140 -7.86 -9.29 -4.06
CA ALA A 140 -8.80 -10.10 -3.31
C ALA A 140 -8.11 -11.17 -2.45
N ARG A 141 -7.10 -11.86 -3.01
CA ARG A 141 -6.26 -12.82 -2.24
C ARG A 141 -5.51 -12.15 -1.09
N TYR A 142 -4.98 -10.95 -1.33
CA TYR A 142 -4.35 -10.14 -0.28
C TYR A 142 -5.35 -9.76 0.83
N ALA A 143 -6.54 -9.30 0.45
CA ALA A 143 -7.54 -8.78 1.37
C ALA A 143 -8.04 -9.87 2.33
N VAL A 144 -8.42 -11.04 1.80
CA VAL A 144 -8.88 -12.17 2.64
C VAL A 144 -7.77 -12.66 3.59
N CYS A 145 -6.51 -12.68 3.13
CA CYS A 145 -5.36 -13.04 3.96
C CYS A 145 -5.15 -12.05 5.13
N CYS A 146 -5.34 -10.74 4.89
CA CYS A 146 -5.30 -9.74 5.96
C CYS A 146 -6.41 -9.95 6.97
N GLN A 147 -7.64 -10.17 6.51
CA GLN A 147 -8.81 -10.36 7.37
C GLN A 147 -8.67 -11.60 8.26
N GLN A 148 -8.14 -12.70 7.73
CA GLN A 148 -7.83 -13.91 8.51
C GLN A 148 -6.85 -13.66 9.67
N ASN A 149 -6.00 -12.63 9.55
CA ASN A 149 -5.03 -12.23 10.56
C ASN A 149 -5.46 -11.00 11.37
N GLY A 150 -6.72 -10.56 11.24
CA GLY A 150 -7.26 -9.41 11.97
C GLY A 150 -6.63 -8.06 11.55
N LEU A 151 -6.18 -7.93 10.30
CA LEU A 151 -5.76 -6.67 9.70
C LEU A 151 -6.84 -6.19 8.72
N VAL A 152 -7.25 -4.93 8.83
CA VAL A 152 -8.09 -4.28 7.81
C VAL A 152 -7.26 -4.08 6.53
N PRO A 153 -7.63 -4.64 5.37
CA PRO A 153 -6.93 -4.37 4.12
C PRO A 153 -7.39 -3.06 3.49
N ILE A 154 -6.43 -2.20 3.16
CA ILE A 154 -6.61 -1.11 2.19
C ILE A 154 -6.29 -1.69 0.82
N VAL A 155 -7.32 -1.75 -0.02
CA VAL A 155 -7.29 -2.29 -1.38
C VAL A 155 -7.00 -1.14 -2.33
N GLU A 156 -5.81 -1.04 -2.92
CA GLU A 156 -5.40 0.12 -3.74
C GLU A 156 -5.21 -0.27 -5.23
N PRO A 157 -6.27 -0.28 -6.06
CA PRO A 157 -6.19 -0.49 -7.50
C PRO A 157 -5.91 0.84 -8.24
N GLU A 158 -4.69 1.36 -8.13
CA GLU A 158 -4.38 2.69 -8.67
C GLU A 158 -4.36 2.71 -10.20
N VAL A 159 -5.25 3.51 -10.77
CA VAL A 159 -5.23 3.89 -12.19
C VAL A 159 -4.37 5.16 -12.31
N LEU A 160 -3.22 5.04 -12.97
CA LEU A 160 -2.26 6.14 -13.05
C LEU A 160 -2.78 7.30 -13.90
N PRO A 161 -2.46 8.56 -13.50
CA PRO A 161 -2.83 9.74 -14.26
C PRO A 161 -1.90 10.00 -15.46
N ASP A 162 -0.81 9.25 -15.60
CA ASP A 162 0.15 9.40 -16.70
C ASP A 162 -0.52 9.28 -18.09
N GLY A 163 -0.20 10.22 -18.97
CA GLY A 163 -0.67 10.27 -20.37
C GLY A 163 -1.59 11.47 -20.66
N ASP A 164 -2.07 11.54 -21.89
CA ASP A 164 -2.86 12.67 -22.41
C ASP A 164 -4.37 12.34 -22.52
N HIS A 165 -4.83 11.36 -21.74
CA HIS A 165 -6.22 10.91 -21.78
C HIS A 165 -7.17 11.91 -21.14
N THR A 166 -8.43 11.93 -21.58
CA THR A 166 -9.43 12.83 -21.04
C THR A 166 -10.00 12.37 -19.70
N LEU A 167 -10.71 13.25 -19.01
CA LEU A 167 -11.43 12.93 -17.77
C LEU A 167 -12.44 11.78 -17.99
N GLU A 168 -13.16 11.79 -19.11
CA GLU A 168 -14.15 10.74 -19.43
C GLU A 168 -13.48 9.38 -19.60
N ARG A 169 -12.27 9.36 -20.19
CA ARG A 169 -11.48 8.13 -20.30
C ARG A 169 -11.01 7.63 -18.93
N ALA A 170 -10.54 8.53 -18.06
CA ALA A 170 -10.15 8.17 -16.69
C ALA A 170 -11.33 7.63 -15.88
N GLN A 171 -12.51 8.26 -16.00
CA GLN A 171 -13.75 7.78 -15.38
C GLN A 171 -14.12 6.39 -15.89
N TYR A 172 -14.17 6.20 -17.22
CA TYR A 172 -14.52 4.90 -17.81
C TYR A 172 -13.58 3.79 -17.32
N VAL A 173 -12.27 4.03 -17.31
CA VAL A 173 -11.31 3.02 -16.85
C VAL A 173 -11.48 2.74 -15.36
N THR A 174 -11.62 3.78 -14.54
CA THR A 174 -11.86 3.65 -13.10
C THR A 174 -13.11 2.81 -12.81
N GLU A 175 -14.22 3.07 -13.49
CA GLU A 175 -15.46 2.28 -13.34
C GLU A 175 -15.24 0.79 -13.64
N LYS A 176 -14.52 0.46 -14.72
CA LYS A 176 -14.23 -0.93 -15.08
C LYS A 176 -13.29 -1.62 -14.10
N VAL A 177 -12.26 -0.92 -13.65
CA VAL A 177 -11.30 -1.43 -12.66
C VAL A 177 -12.01 -1.71 -11.34
N LEU A 178 -12.76 -0.74 -10.80
CA LEU A 178 -13.45 -0.89 -9.53
C LEU A 178 -14.54 -1.98 -9.57
N ALA A 179 -15.30 -2.07 -10.66
CA ALA A 179 -16.28 -3.15 -10.83
C ALA A 179 -15.62 -4.53 -10.77
N ALA A 180 -14.49 -4.72 -11.45
CA ALA A 180 -13.73 -5.97 -11.40
C ALA A 180 -13.13 -6.23 -10.01
N THR A 181 -12.61 -5.20 -9.34
CA THR A 181 -12.08 -5.31 -7.98
C THR A 181 -13.16 -5.77 -7.00
N TYR A 182 -14.34 -5.12 -6.96
CA TYR A 182 -15.41 -5.52 -6.06
C TYR A 182 -15.98 -6.90 -6.36
N GLN A 183 -16.08 -7.28 -7.64
CA GLN A 183 -16.47 -8.65 -8.02
C GLN A 183 -15.47 -9.67 -7.46
N ALA A 184 -14.16 -9.44 -7.64
CA ALA A 184 -13.13 -10.34 -7.12
C ALA A 184 -13.13 -10.40 -5.58
N LEU A 185 -13.32 -9.26 -4.90
CA LEU A 185 -13.47 -9.23 -3.44
C LEU A 185 -14.64 -10.12 -2.97
N ASN A 186 -15.79 -10.02 -3.66
CA ASN A 186 -16.94 -10.86 -3.37
C ASN A 186 -16.68 -12.35 -3.63
N ASP A 187 -16.04 -12.68 -4.76
CA ASP A 187 -15.74 -14.06 -5.14
C ASP A 187 -14.76 -14.74 -4.17
N HIS A 188 -13.90 -13.97 -3.50
CA HIS A 188 -13.00 -14.44 -2.44
C HIS A 188 -13.58 -14.30 -1.03
N HIS A 189 -14.87 -13.98 -0.91
CA HIS A 189 -15.60 -13.88 0.36
C HIS A 189 -15.02 -12.83 1.32
N VAL A 190 -14.50 -11.73 0.79
CA VAL A 190 -13.98 -10.61 1.59
C VAL A 190 -15.15 -9.91 2.28
N TYR A 191 -15.02 -9.69 3.60
CA TYR A 191 -15.99 -8.94 4.39
C TYR A 191 -15.82 -7.43 4.16
N LEU A 192 -16.64 -6.82 3.30
CA LEU A 192 -16.43 -5.47 2.80
C LEU A 192 -16.46 -4.39 3.89
N GLU A 193 -17.30 -4.53 4.91
CA GLU A 193 -17.39 -3.60 6.04
C GLU A 193 -16.08 -3.54 6.86
N GLY A 194 -15.21 -4.54 6.69
CA GLY A 194 -13.86 -4.58 7.26
C GLY A 194 -12.76 -4.26 6.25
N THR A 195 -13.03 -3.45 5.22
CA THR A 195 -12.04 -3.03 4.20
C THR A 195 -12.06 -1.52 3.99
N LEU A 196 -11.04 -0.99 3.33
CA LEU A 196 -11.01 0.37 2.78
C LEU A 196 -10.53 0.31 1.32
N LEU A 197 -10.93 1.31 0.53
CA LEU A 197 -10.51 1.55 -0.85
C LEU A 197 -9.84 2.92 -0.93
#